data_AF-A0A1A8RBN0-F1
#
_entry.id   AF-A0A1A8RBN0-F1
#
_cell.length_a   1.000
_cell.length_b   1.000
_cell.length_c   1.000
_cell.angle_alpha   90.00
_cell.angle_beta   90.00
_cell.angle_gamma   90.00
#
_symmetry.space_group_name_H-M   'P 1'
#
loop_
_entity.id
_entity.type
_entity.pdbx_description
1 polymer ?
#
loop_
_entity_poly.entity_id
_entity_poly.type
_entity_poly.pdbx_seq_one_letter_code
_entity_poly.pdbx_strand_id
1 'polypeptide(L)'
;CFLYTCAWSDHKPIYCSIVFHPGLTKAIRWRFNVSLLQDREYRTQFETRFKEFLGFNEGSVSDPRILWEAVKGFIRSNATFYASFRNKERAKKLAAWERQYASFDALLQR
;
A
#
# COMPACT_ATOMS: atom_id res chain seq x y z
N CYS A 1 -15.79 10.50 53.66
CA CYS A 1 -15.23 9.19 54.01
C CYS A 1 -16.01 8.14 53.22
N PHE A 2 -15.47 7.64 52.09
CA PHE A 2 -16.07 6.55 51.33
C PHE A 2 -15.12 5.36 51.44
N LEU A 3 -15.49 4.40 52.29
CA LEU A 3 -14.75 3.16 52.47
C LEU A 3 -15.19 2.19 51.36
N TYR A 4 -14.41 2.13 50.29
CA TYR A 4 -14.51 1.02 49.35
C TYR A 4 -14.03 -0.26 50.05
N THR A 5 -14.76 -1.35 49.87
CA THR A 5 -14.39 -2.66 50.40
C THR A 5 -13.07 -3.10 49.77
N CYS A 6 -12.01 -3.10 50.57
CA CYS A 6 -10.71 -3.65 50.18
C CYS A 6 -10.86 -5.18 50.11
N ALA A 7 -10.97 -5.72 48.89
CA ALA A 7 -10.88 -7.16 48.67
C ALA A 7 -9.46 -7.62 49.03
N TRP A 8 -9.36 -8.68 49.81
CA TRP A 8 -8.12 -9.27 50.33
C TRP A 8 -7.31 -9.97 49.23
N SER A 9 -6.88 -9.24 48.20
CA SER A 9 -6.02 -9.73 47.13
C SER A 9 -4.80 -8.82 46.99
N ASP A 10 -3.59 -9.40 46.95
CA ASP A 10 -2.33 -8.71 46.64
C ASP A 10 -2.31 -8.14 45.20
N HIS A 11 -3.26 -8.56 44.36
CA HIS A 11 -3.41 -8.02 43.01
C HIS A 11 -4.21 -6.72 43.03
N LYS A 12 -3.50 -5.59 42.97
CA LYS A 12 -4.13 -4.29 42.65
C LYS A 12 -4.72 -4.35 41.23
N PRO A 13 -5.98 -3.96 41.02
CA PRO A 13 -6.56 -3.88 39.69
C PRO A 13 -5.79 -2.85 38.84
N ILE A 14 -5.28 -3.30 37.69
CA ILE A 14 -4.64 -2.43 36.70
C ILE A 14 -5.76 -1.86 35.82
N TYR A 15 -5.99 -0.55 35.94
CA TYR A 15 -6.94 0.14 35.09
C TYR A 15 -6.22 0.73 33.88
N CYS A 16 -6.75 0.50 32.68
CA CYS A 16 -6.33 1.15 31.45
C CYS A 16 -7.46 2.06 30.96
N SER A 17 -7.24 3.37 30.98
CA SER A 17 -8.16 4.34 30.39
C SER A 17 -7.69 4.68 28.98
N ILE A 18 -8.43 4.19 27.98
CA ILE A 18 -8.17 4.51 26.57
C ILE A 18 -9.13 5.64 26.18
N VAL A 19 -8.58 6.81 25.88
CA VAL A 19 -9.34 7.96 25.38
C VAL A 19 -9.31 7.93 23.85
N PHE A 20 -10.44 7.61 23.22
CA PHE A 20 -10.59 7.70 21.78
C PHE A 20 -10.96 9.14 21.40
N HIS A 21 -10.07 9.84 20.70
CA HIS A 21 -10.39 11.16 20.18
C HIS A 21 -11.43 11.04 19.04
N PRO A 22 -12.59 11.72 19.11
CA PRO A 22 -13.66 11.61 18.10
C PRO A 22 -13.31 12.24 16.73
N GLY A 23 -12.04 12.63 16.51
CA GLY A 23 -11.56 13.25 15.28
C GLY A 23 -10.45 12.49 14.56
N LEU A 24 -10.12 11.26 14.97
CA LEU A 24 -9.17 10.43 14.22
C LEU A 24 -9.79 10.05 12.87
N THR A 25 -9.35 10.74 11.82
CA THR A 25 -9.60 10.32 10.44
C THR A 25 -9.14 8.88 10.31
N LYS A 26 -10.06 7.98 9.92
CA LYS A 26 -9.74 6.57 9.72
C LYS A 26 -8.51 6.48 8.84
N ALA A 27 -7.50 5.73 9.30
CA ALA A 27 -6.31 5.48 8.50
C ALA A 27 -6.73 5.05 7.09
N ILE A 28 -6.13 5.68 6.07
CA ILE A 28 -6.52 5.45 4.68
C ILE A 28 -6.31 3.96 4.37
N ARG A 29 -7.42 3.25 4.23
CA ARG A 29 -7.39 1.85 3.79
C ARG A 29 -6.88 1.84 2.36
N TRP A 30 -5.79 1.12 2.13
CA TRP A 30 -5.27 0.96 0.79
C TRP A 30 -6.30 0.30 -0.12
N ARG A 31 -6.33 0.78 -1.36
CA ARG A 31 -7.19 0.27 -2.42
C ARG A 31 -6.31 -0.10 -3.61
N PHE A 32 -6.59 -1.25 -4.20
CA PHE A 32 -5.90 -1.65 -5.41
C PHE A 32 -6.29 -0.72 -6.57
N ASN A 33 -5.30 -0.31 -7.37
CA ASN A 33 -5.54 0.50 -8.56
C ASN A 33 -6.06 -0.39 -9.70
N VAL A 34 -7.38 -0.42 -9.87
CA VAL A 34 -8.05 -1.27 -10.88
C VAL A 34 -7.66 -0.95 -12.33
N SER A 35 -7.19 0.27 -12.63
CA SER A 35 -6.72 0.61 -13.98
C SER A 35 -5.50 -0.21 -14.40
N LEU A 36 -4.72 -0.73 -13.44
CA LEU A 36 -3.60 -1.63 -13.75
C LEU A 36 -4.07 -2.92 -14.43
N LEU A 37 -5.30 -3.38 -14.17
CA LEU A 37 -5.84 -4.59 -14.81
C LEU A 37 -6.13 -4.38 -16.31
N GLN A 38 -6.19 -3.13 -16.76
CA GLN A 38 -6.36 -2.80 -18.17
C GLN A 38 -5.01 -2.69 -18.90
N ASP A 39 -3.90 -2.55 -18.16
CA ASP A 39 -2.55 -2.49 -18.71
C ASP A 39 -2.03 -3.90 -19.01
N ARG A 40 -1.84 -4.21 -20.30
CA ARG A 40 -1.34 -5.51 -20.76
C ARG A 40 0.09 -5.79 -20.31
N GLU A 41 0.92 -4.76 -20.22
CA GLU A 41 2.32 -4.88 -19.79
C GLU A 41 2.37 -5.24 -18.29
N TYR A 42 1.53 -4.58 -17.49
CA TYR A 42 1.37 -4.93 -16.07
C TYR A 42 0.92 -6.37 -15.89
N ARG A 43 -0.12 -6.81 -16.61
CA ARG A 43 -0.65 -8.18 -16.48
C ARG A 43 0.41 -9.23 -16.79
N THR A 44 1.15 -9.05 -17.87
CA THR A 44 2.19 -9.99 -18.30
C THR A 44 3.32 -10.05 -17.28
N GLN A 45 3.78 -8.87 -16.80
CA GLN A 45 4.81 -8.80 -15.76
C GLN A 45 4.33 -9.45 -14.46
N PHE A 46 3.11 -9.13 -14.04
CA PHE A 46 2.53 -9.60 -12.80
C PHE A 46 2.36 -11.10 -12.81
N GLU A 47 1.76 -11.67 -13.86
CA GLU A 47 1.57 -13.13 -13.99
C GLU A 47 2.89 -13.89 -13.94
N THR A 48 3.92 -13.38 -14.62
CA THR A 48 5.26 -13.99 -14.62
C THR A 48 5.86 -13.98 -13.22
N ARG A 49 5.93 -12.81 -12.58
CA ARG A 49 6.52 -12.67 -11.25
C ARG A 49 5.71 -13.35 -10.16
N PHE A 50 4.40 -13.42 -10.32
CA PHE A 50 3.53 -14.09 -9.37
C PHE A 50 3.72 -15.61 -9.41
N LYS A 51 3.87 -16.20 -10.60
CA LYS A 51 4.22 -17.62 -10.75
C LYS A 51 5.58 -17.94 -10.14
N GLU A 52 6.59 -17.10 -10.39
CA GLU A 52 7.92 -17.22 -9.76
C GLU A 52 7.81 -17.15 -8.24
N PHE A 53 7.10 -16.15 -7.71
CA PHE A 53 6.89 -15.99 -6.27
C PHE A 53 6.24 -17.22 -5.64
N LEU A 54 5.18 -17.76 -6.25
CA LEU A 54 4.53 -18.97 -5.75
C LEU A 54 5.47 -20.18 -5.82
N GLY A 55 6.18 -20.38 -6.93
CA GLY A 55 7.12 -21.49 -7.08
C GLY A 55 8.25 -21.49 -6.04
N PHE A 56 8.71 -20.31 -5.60
CA PHE A 56 9.72 -20.20 -4.54
C PHE A 56 9.17 -20.41 -3.13
N ASN A 57 7.88 -20.18 -2.91
CA ASN A 57 7.28 -20.18 -1.58
C ASN A 57 6.33 -21.36 -1.33
N GLU A 58 6.07 -22.19 -2.34
CA GLU A 58 5.31 -23.41 -2.17
C GLU A 58 6.07 -24.38 -1.23
N GLY A 59 5.41 -24.83 -0.17
CA GLY A 59 6.00 -25.70 0.84
C GLY A 59 7.05 -25.04 1.75
N SER A 60 7.29 -23.73 1.63
CA SER A 60 8.28 -23.02 2.47
C SER A 60 7.81 -22.81 3.92
N VAL A 61 6.50 -22.84 4.15
CA VAL A 61 5.87 -22.68 5.46
C VAL A 61 4.84 -23.79 5.69
N SER A 62 4.72 -24.26 6.94
CA SER A 62 3.75 -25.30 7.31
C SER A 62 2.31 -24.79 7.39
N ASP A 63 2.11 -23.54 7.82
CA ASP A 63 0.79 -22.90 7.88
C ASP A 63 0.50 -22.14 6.57
N PRO A 64 -0.51 -22.56 5.78
CA PRO A 64 -0.89 -21.88 4.55
C PRO A 64 -1.39 -20.44 4.75
N ARG A 65 -1.80 -20.06 5.97
CA ARG A 65 -2.22 -18.68 6.27
C ARG A 65 -1.05 -17.70 6.17
N ILE A 66 0.15 -18.13 6.54
CA ILE A 66 1.36 -17.31 6.43
C ILE A 66 1.69 -17.06 4.96
N LEU A 67 1.60 -18.11 4.13
CA LEU A 67 1.76 -17.98 2.69
C LEU A 67 0.73 -17.00 2.10
N TRP A 68 -0.52 -17.06 2.55
CA TRP A 68 -1.56 -16.13 2.13
C TRP A 68 -1.26 -14.66 2.49
N GLU A 69 -0.75 -14.39 3.70
CA GLU A 69 -0.31 -13.05 4.08
C GLU A 69 0.84 -12.56 3.20
N ALA A 70 1.80 -13.43 2.88
CA ALA A 70 2.91 -13.12 1.99
C ALA A 70 2.45 -12.82 0.56
N VAL A 71 1.51 -13.62 0.02
CA VAL A 71 0.87 -13.38 -1.28
C VAL A 71 0.21 -12.01 -1.32
N LYS A 72 -0.60 -11.65 -0.31
CA LYS A 72 -1.23 -10.32 -0.25
C LYS A 72 -0.19 -9.20 -0.21
N GLY A 73 0.87 -9.39 0.56
CA GLY A 73 2.00 -8.45 0.63
C GLY A 73 2.69 -8.25 -0.71
N PHE A 74 2.94 -9.35 -1.44
CA PHE A 74 3.50 -9.32 -2.79
C PHE A 74 2.61 -8.55 -3.76
N ILE A 75 1.31 -8.87 -3.81
CA ILE A 75 0.36 -8.22 -4.73
C ILE A 75 0.34 -6.71 -4.50
N ARG A 76 0.23 -6.30 -3.24
CA ARG A 76 0.21 -4.88 -2.86
C ARG A 76 1.50 -4.18 -3.28
N SER A 77 2.65 -4.79 -2.98
CA SER A 77 3.95 -4.20 -3.25
C SER A 77 4.22 -4.08 -4.75
N ASN A 78 3.99 -5.15 -5.51
CA ASN A 78 4.17 -5.18 -6.96
C ASN A 78 3.32 -4.10 -7.64
N ALA A 79 2.02 -4.04 -7.33
CA ALA A 79 1.08 -3.07 -7.90
C ALA A 79 1.50 -1.62 -7.58
N THR A 80 1.94 -1.37 -6.34
CA THR A 80 2.38 -0.04 -5.89
C THR A 80 3.66 0.39 -6.60
N PHE A 81 4.63 -0.52 -6.73
CA PHE A 81 5.88 -0.24 -7.44
C PHE A 81 5.64 0.05 -8.92
N TYR A 82 4.85 -0.78 -9.59
CA TYR A 82 4.53 -0.58 -11.00
C TYR A 82 3.80 0.74 -11.24
N ALA A 83 2.75 1.03 -10.46
CA ALA A 83 2.02 2.29 -10.58
C ALA A 83 2.92 3.52 -10.36
N SER A 84 3.79 3.46 -9.35
CA SER A 84 4.76 4.53 -9.06
C SER A 84 5.74 4.73 -10.23
N PHE A 85 6.27 3.64 -10.78
CA PHE A 85 7.15 3.68 -11.95
C PHE A 85 6.46 4.33 -13.16
N ARG A 86 5.25 3.88 -13.52
CA ARG A 86 4.48 4.43 -14.63
C ARG A 86 4.12 5.90 -14.41
N ASN A 87 3.84 6.30 -13.18
CA ASN A 87 3.57 7.69 -12.87
C ASN A 87 4.79 8.58 -13.13
N LYS A 88 5.99 8.11 -12.73
CA LYS A 88 7.25 8.81 -13.02
C LYS A 88 7.52 8.90 -14.52
N GLU A 89 7.25 7.83 -15.28
CA GLU A 89 7.39 7.86 -16.74
C GLU A 89 6.45 8.88 -17.40
N ARG A 90 5.17 8.90 -17.00
CA ARG A 90 4.20 9.87 -17.52
C ARG A 90 4.59 11.31 -17.19
N ALA A 91 5.02 11.57 -15.95
CA ALA A 91 5.49 12.89 -15.55
C ALA A 91 6.71 13.36 -16.36
N LYS A 92 7.67 12.45 -16.63
CA LYS A 92 8.81 12.75 -17.49
C LYS A 92 8.41 13.11 -18.92
N LYS A 93 7.46 12.36 -19.50
CA LYS A 93 6.94 12.63 -20.85
C LYS A 93 6.22 13.97 -20.91
N LEU A 94 5.36 14.26 -19.93
CA LEU A 94 4.64 15.52 -19.84
C LEU A 94 5.61 16.71 -19.77
N ALA A 95 6.60 16.66 -18.88
CA ALA A 95 7.60 17.72 -18.74
C ALA A 95 8.49 17.89 -19.99
N ALA A 96 8.65 16.85 -20.82
CA ALA A 96 9.33 16.96 -22.10
C ALA A 96 8.46 17.64 -23.15
N TRP A 97 7.16 17.30 -23.20
CA TRP A 97 6.20 17.93 -24.10
C TRP A 97 5.97 19.40 -23.77
N GLU A 98 5.87 19.77 -22.49
CA GLU A 98 5.75 21.17 -22.06
C GLU A 98 6.96 22.00 -22.51
N ARG A 99 8.16 21.44 -22.41
CA ARG A 99 9.39 22.10 -22.91
C ARG A 99 9.37 22.29 -24.43
N GLN A 100 8.94 21.27 -25.18
CA GLN A 100 8.81 21.39 -26.63
C GLN A 100 7.75 22.44 -27.00
N TYR A 101 6.60 22.42 -26.34
CA TYR A 101 5.53 23.39 -26.55
C TYR A 101 6.02 24.83 -26.30
N ALA A 102 6.69 25.08 -25.18
CA ALA A 102 7.26 26.39 -24.88
C ALA A 102 8.29 26.85 -25.92
N SER A 103 9.09 25.91 -26.46
CA SER A 103 10.04 26.24 -27.54
C SER A 103 9.34 26.64 -28.84
N PHE A 104 8.23 25.97 -29.20
CA PHE A 104 7.45 26.31 -30.38
C PHE A 104 6.70 27.63 -30.23
N ASP A 105 6.11 27.88 -29.05
CA ASP A 105 5.41 29.13 -28.76
C ASP A 105 6.37 30.34 -28.87
N ALA A 106 7.59 30.22 -28.35
CA ALA A 106 8.61 31.25 -28.48
C ALA A 106 9.06 31.51 -29.93
N LEU A 107 8.99 30.50 -30.81
CA LEU A 107 9.29 30.65 -32.23
C LEU A 107 8.17 31.35 -32.99
N LEU A 108 6.91 31.12 -32.62
CA LEU A 108 5.74 31.72 -33.26
C LEU A 108 5.52 33.19 -32.87
N GLN A 109 6.09 33.63 -31.75
CA GLN A 109 6.02 35.02 -31.27
C GLN A 109 7.12 35.93 -31.84
N ARG A 110 7.97 35.43 -32.76
CA ARG A 110 8.96 36.21 -33.53
C ARG A 110 8.44 36.49 -34.93
#